data_AF-A0A2R3MY82-F1
#
_entry.id   AF-A0A2R3MY82-F1
#
_cell.length_a   1.000
_cell.length_b   1.000
_cell.length_c   1.000
_cell.angle_alpha   90.00
_cell.angle_beta   90.00
_cell.angle_gamma   90.00
#
_symmetry.space_group_name_H-M   'P 1'
#
loop_
_entity.id
_entity.type
_entity.pdbx_description
1 polymer ?
#
loop_
_entity_poly.entity_id
_entity_poly.type
_entity_poly.pdbx_seq_one_letter_code
_entity_poly.pdbx_strand_id
1 'polypeptide(L)'
;MNKEPENITEEQTPAAASKRPAKAARIALYAAAGLILLLGLFVSVLQFNTFPVKEQAGRGLSDYFAENDALSRLSAAEQGFALQIPLVRIDEELTRQALTTEKNVYNLEFDVAAGKAMINYKVQGFYIPVLYSLVPAEDEALITYRLQPKALGKLGLPLPGGLFKALNLMLQTSLPKGLPIPDADFQRYGWECSGWRQEETAVTVELGLAAQGLDEILMELKSLPENEVKYIFETGSARQKKLVSLLASYPASAAELKKDLAASYFAKDSLFKELLLLMNAELLEKTFVRYPFLAGKYSADELLEERSDLIAQSISRYGRELLKTAHAWMETSGGEFYNSGYPFLKKSLRTVSVADVITAWNLPISESISRRLHFGLDMADKKPAVLYIVDAASYIVIKEDSYFVADEQTYLARYQRDVPPAGELTRDSAVWQAICDKLKASFKTEELFIRYMKDDGKDAFVLLSFLEKPQDVQAVAFSKINDQWLPTASNFKNIQELQAQDAAFNLNLYTDSYEDPKLIYIDADALENIEEELSYAGKLPAGVKPVYYSYKDKYIYLKLSDGAEYLMTTYHQYLDKIYTREAAMTLFGEMLPQIILLQEPPMEAAVPDQPDKESGESSKQSK
;
A
#
# COMPACT_ATOMS: atom_id res chain seq x y z
N MET A 1 -18.70 26.97 -123.65
CA MET A 1 -17.29 26.59 -123.86
C MET A 1 -17.07 25.23 -123.21
N ASN A 2 -16.53 24.29 -124.00
CA ASN A 2 -15.75 23.08 -123.63
C ASN A 2 -16.32 22.17 -122.54
N LYS A 3 -16.81 20.96 -122.84
CA LYS A 3 -16.14 19.72 -123.34
C LYS A 3 -16.17 18.68 -122.19
N GLU A 4 -17.16 17.79 -122.24
CA GLU A 4 -17.09 16.31 -122.25
C GLU A 4 -15.81 15.57 -121.76
N PRO A 5 -15.84 14.23 -121.49
CA PRO A 5 -16.93 13.33 -121.02
C PRO A 5 -16.41 12.09 -120.18
N GLU A 6 -17.30 11.09 -120.01
CA GLU A 6 -17.10 9.62 -119.79
C GLU A 6 -16.62 9.11 -118.41
N ASN A 7 -17.18 8.06 -117.80
CA ASN A 7 -17.58 6.72 -118.30
C ASN A 7 -18.71 6.14 -117.39
N ILE A 8 -19.84 5.62 -117.91
CA ILE A 8 -20.19 4.20 -118.20
C ILE A 8 -19.92 3.25 -117.00
N THR A 9 -20.87 2.48 -116.41
CA THR A 9 -21.65 1.35 -116.97
C THR A 9 -22.76 0.90 -115.99
N GLU A 10 -23.89 0.41 -116.54
CA GLU A 10 -24.75 -0.76 -116.17
C GLU A 10 -24.94 -1.16 -114.68
N GLU A 11 -26.11 -1.55 -114.15
CA GLU A 11 -27.21 -2.33 -114.71
C GLU A 11 -28.38 -2.38 -113.68
N GLN A 12 -29.59 -2.64 -114.18
CA GLN A 12 -30.73 -3.29 -113.49
C GLN A 12 -31.51 -2.53 -112.38
N THR A 13 -32.67 -2.00 -112.80
CA THR A 13 -33.88 -1.92 -111.97
C THR A 13 -34.26 -3.31 -111.46
N PRO A 14 -34.79 -3.43 -110.22
CA PRO A 14 -36.24 -3.57 -110.17
C PRO A 14 -36.90 -2.75 -109.07
N ALA A 15 -38.18 -2.45 -109.31
CA ALA A 15 -39.09 -1.71 -108.46
C ALA A 15 -39.02 -2.10 -106.96
N ALA A 16 -38.71 -1.12 -106.11
CA ALA A 16 -38.97 -1.22 -104.67
C ALA A 16 -40.34 -0.61 -104.37
N ALA A 17 -41.34 -1.49 -104.30
CA ALA A 17 -42.67 -1.20 -103.78
C ALA A 17 -42.58 -0.40 -102.47
N SER A 18 -43.31 0.71 -102.39
CA SER A 18 -43.54 1.43 -101.13
C SER A 18 -44.36 0.54 -100.18
N LYS A 19 -43.66 -0.34 -99.45
CA LYS A 19 -44.25 -1.13 -98.38
C LYS A 19 -44.63 -0.17 -97.25
N ARG A 20 -45.93 0.18 -97.19
CA ARG A 20 -46.56 0.65 -95.95
C ARG A 20 -46.10 -0.28 -94.82
N PRO A 21 -45.57 0.24 -93.69
CA PRO A 21 -45.18 -0.63 -92.59
C PRO A 21 -46.42 -1.41 -92.15
N ALA A 22 -46.30 -2.73 -92.12
CA ALA A 22 -47.36 -3.64 -91.69
C ALA A 22 -47.90 -3.17 -90.33
N LYS A 23 -49.22 -3.32 -90.10
CA LYS A 23 -49.92 -2.84 -88.88
C LYS A 23 -49.14 -3.11 -87.58
N ALA A 24 -48.45 -4.25 -87.48
CA ALA A 24 -47.60 -4.63 -86.34
C ALA A 24 -46.45 -3.65 -86.06
N ALA A 25 -45.77 -3.11 -87.08
CA ALA A 25 -44.67 -2.17 -86.91
C ALA A 25 -45.15 -0.78 -86.45
N ARG A 26 -46.34 -0.34 -86.87
CA ARG A 26 -46.97 0.89 -86.35
C ARG A 26 -47.45 0.72 -84.91
N ILE A 27 -48.04 -0.43 -84.57
CA ILE A 27 -48.45 -0.75 -83.20
C ILE A 27 -47.22 -0.83 -82.29
N ALA A 28 -46.13 -1.45 -82.74
CA ALA A 28 -44.87 -1.47 -81.99
C ALA A 28 -44.28 -0.06 -81.82
N LEU A 29 -44.35 0.79 -82.85
CA LEU A 29 -43.89 2.19 -82.76
C LEU A 29 -44.76 3.04 -81.82
N TYR A 30 -46.09 2.89 -81.85
CA TYR A 30 -47.00 3.58 -80.92
C TYR A 30 -46.90 3.04 -79.49
N ALA A 31 -46.69 1.74 -79.32
CA ALA A 31 -46.41 1.13 -78.02
C ALA A 31 -45.06 1.61 -77.48
N ALA A 32 -44.02 1.71 -78.31
CA ALA A 32 -42.73 2.25 -77.92
C ALA A 32 -42.81 3.76 -77.59
N ALA A 33 -43.50 4.56 -78.41
CA ALA A 33 -43.73 5.97 -78.13
C ALA A 33 -44.56 6.19 -76.87
N GLY A 34 -45.60 5.37 -76.64
CA GLY A 34 -46.39 5.37 -75.42
C GLY A 34 -45.58 4.96 -74.19
N LEU A 35 -44.69 3.98 -74.33
CA LEU A 35 -43.77 3.57 -73.28
C LEU A 35 -42.77 4.69 -72.95
N ILE A 36 -42.20 5.36 -73.97
CA ILE A 36 -41.29 6.50 -73.79
C ILE A 36 -42.01 7.66 -73.08
N LEU A 37 -43.27 7.94 -73.46
CA LEU A 37 -44.05 9.01 -72.85
C LEU A 37 -44.42 8.69 -71.40
N LEU A 38 -44.80 7.43 -71.11
CA LEU A 38 -44.99 6.95 -69.75
C LEU A 38 -43.70 6.99 -68.93
N LEU A 39 -42.56 6.65 -69.53
CA LEU A 39 -41.26 6.72 -68.87
C LEU A 39 -40.89 8.17 -68.55
N GLY A 40 -41.09 9.09 -69.50
CA GLY A 40 -40.86 10.52 -69.30
C GLY A 40 -41.78 11.13 -68.23
N LEU A 41 -43.05 10.69 -68.18
CA LEU A 41 -44.01 11.13 -67.17
C LEU A 41 -43.68 10.54 -65.80
N PHE A 42 -43.25 9.28 -65.74
CA PHE A 42 -42.76 8.63 -64.52
C PHE A 42 -41.52 9.32 -63.96
N VAL A 43 -40.54 9.63 -64.81
CA VAL A 43 -39.35 10.41 -64.43
C VAL A 43 -39.76 11.81 -63.94
N SER A 44 -40.67 12.48 -64.62
CA SER A 44 -41.19 13.79 -64.18
C SER A 44 -41.84 13.71 -62.80
N VAL A 45 -42.65 12.66 -62.55
CA VAL A 45 -43.23 12.40 -61.23
C VAL A 45 -42.15 12.20 -60.18
N LEU A 46 -41.09 11.42 -60.46
CA LEU A 46 -39.98 11.22 -59.52
C LEU A 46 -39.26 12.55 -59.19
N GLN A 47 -39.05 13.40 -60.20
CA GLN A 47 -38.42 14.72 -60.05
C GLN A 47 -39.26 15.68 -59.19
N PHE A 48 -40.59 15.67 -59.34
CA PHE A 48 -41.49 16.45 -58.46
C PHE A 48 -41.63 15.85 -57.06
N ASN A 49 -41.29 14.57 -56.90
CA ASN A 49 -41.49 13.78 -55.69
C ASN A 49 -40.21 13.66 -54.83
N THR A 50 -39.17 14.44 -55.14
CA THR A 50 -37.95 14.53 -54.33
C THR A 50 -38.20 15.11 -52.95
N PHE A 51 -37.42 14.65 -51.97
CA PHE A 51 -37.49 15.18 -50.61
C PHE A 51 -36.75 16.51 -50.50
N PRO A 52 -37.34 17.55 -49.87
CA PRO A 52 -36.63 18.77 -49.51
C PRO A 52 -35.73 18.49 -48.31
N VAL A 53 -34.47 18.15 -48.57
CA VAL A 53 -33.48 17.83 -47.53
C VAL A 53 -32.73 19.09 -47.13
N LYS A 54 -32.60 19.36 -45.82
CA LYS A 54 -31.75 20.43 -45.29
C LYS A 54 -30.27 20.06 -45.43
N GLU A 55 -29.40 21.00 -45.78
CA GLU A 55 -27.96 20.81 -45.62
C GLU A 55 -27.65 20.65 -44.12
N GLN A 56 -27.36 19.42 -43.70
CA GLN A 56 -26.86 19.14 -42.37
C GLN A 56 -25.32 19.22 -42.40
N ALA A 57 -24.78 20.37 -42.01
CA ALA A 57 -23.36 20.51 -41.67
C ALA A 57 -23.14 19.97 -40.25
N GLY A 58 -23.16 18.64 -40.11
CA GLY A 58 -23.00 17.98 -38.82
C GLY A 58 -21.54 17.90 -38.39
N ARG A 59 -21.26 18.30 -37.14
CA ARG A 59 -19.98 18.08 -36.45
C ARG A 59 -19.72 16.60 -36.11
N GLY A 60 -20.74 15.74 -36.26
CA GLY A 60 -20.61 14.28 -36.13
C GLY A 60 -20.46 13.81 -34.68
N LEU A 61 -20.36 12.49 -34.50
CA LEU A 61 -20.26 11.84 -33.19
C LEU A 61 -18.91 12.09 -32.51
N SER A 62 -17.82 12.20 -33.30
CA SER A 62 -16.47 12.47 -32.78
C SER A 62 -16.40 13.79 -32.02
N ASP A 63 -17.08 14.82 -32.51
CA ASP A 63 -17.13 16.12 -31.87
C ASP A 63 -18.01 16.08 -30.62
N TYR A 64 -19.05 15.24 -30.58
CA TYR A 64 -19.86 15.04 -29.36
C TYR A 64 -19.02 14.48 -28.20
N PHE A 65 -18.11 13.55 -28.49
CA PHE A 65 -17.18 13.00 -27.50
C PHE A 65 -15.99 13.93 -27.20
N ALA A 66 -15.62 14.82 -28.11
CA ALA A 66 -14.51 15.77 -27.93
C ALA A 66 -14.91 17.13 -27.33
N GLU A 67 -16.15 17.60 -27.54
CA GLU A 67 -16.62 18.93 -27.12
C GLU A 67 -16.92 19.03 -25.62
N ASN A 68 -17.02 17.92 -24.88
CA ASN A 68 -17.28 17.90 -23.44
C ASN A 68 -16.63 16.68 -22.78
N ASP A 69 -16.30 16.81 -21.49
CA ASP A 69 -15.91 15.70 -20.62
C ASP A 69 -17.03 14.65 -20.60
N ALA A 70 -17.01 13.70 -21.54
CA ALA A 70 -18.07 12.71 -21.74
C ALA A 70 -18.37 11.91 -20.46
N LEU A 71 -17.38 11.86 -19.54
CA LEU A 71 -17.47 11.25 -18.21
C LEU A 71 -18.49 11.97 -17.32
N SER A 72 -18.61 13.30 -17.45
CA SER A 72 -19.56 14.13 -16.68
C SER A 72 -21.03 13.87 -17.02
N ARG A 73 -21.31 13.15 -18.11
CA ARG A 73 -22.67 12.82 -18.59
C ARG A 73 -23.08 11.40 -18.28
N LEU A 74 -22.23 10.64 -17.59
CA LEU A 74 -22.56 9.29 -17.16
C LEU A 74 -23.56 9.33 -16.01
N SER A 75 -24.51 8.42 -16.05
CA SER A 75 -25.44 8.16 -14.95
C SER A 75 -25.38 6.70 -14.54
N ALA A 76 -25.81 6.39 -13.32
CA ALA A 76 -25.99 5.00 -12.89
C ALA A 76 -27.09 4.32 -13.72
N ALA A 77 -26.87 3.05 -14.08
CA ALA A 77 -27.83 2.17 -14.72
C ALA A 77 -27.87 0.80 -14.01
N GLU A 78 -28.89 -0.03 -14.30
CA GLU A 78 -29.08 -1.31 -13.60
C GLU A 78 -27.89 -2.29 -13.71
N GLN A 79 -27.11 -2.20 -14.79
CA GLN A 79 -25.99 -3.10 -15.09
C GLN A 79 -24.62 -2.38 -15.10
N GLY A 80 -24.57 -1.09 -14.76
CA GLY A 80 -23.34 -0.32 -14.88
C GLY A 80 -23.57 1.18 -14.94
N PHE A 81 -22.97 1.80 -15.93
CA PHE A 81 -23.08 3.21 -16.28
C PHE A 81 -23.87 3.36 -17.58
N ALA A 82 -24.56 4.47 -17.74
CA ALA A 82 -25.26 4.82 -18.97
C ALA A 82 -24.77 6.15 -19.50
N LEU A 83 -24.50 6.20 -20.81
CA LEU A 83 -24.23 7.43 -21.54
C LEU A 83 -25.38 7.69 -22.52
N GLN A 84 -26.03 8.84 -22.38
CA GLN A 84 -27.07 9.26 -23.31
C GLN A 84 -26.46 10.06 -24.46
N ILE A 85 -26.74 9.64 -25.70
CA ILE A 85 -26.37 10.32 -26.93
C ILE A 85 -27.66 10.85 -27.59
N PRO A 86 -27.84 12.17 -27.73
CA PRO A 86 -29.04 12.73 -28.36
C PRO A 86 -29.24 12.22 -29.80
N LEU A 87 -30.48 11.90 -30.19
CA LEU A 87 -30.77 11.36 -31.54
C LEU A 87 -30.30 12.29 -32.67
N VAL A 88 -30.33 13.61 -32.45
CA VAL A 88 -29.83 14.60 -33.43
C VAL A 88 -28.35 14.36 -33.78
N ARG A 89 -27.52 13.92 -32.81
CA ARG A 89 -26.11 13.58 -33.06
C ARG A 89 -25.96 12.28 -33.85
N ILE A 90 -26.87 11.33 -33.64
CA ILE A 90 -26.96 10.10 -34.42
C ILE A 90 -27.35 10.44 -35.87
N ASP A 91 -28.36 11.29 -36.07
CA ASP A 91 -28.80 11.76 -37.40
C ASP A 91 -27.67 12.47 -38.16
N GLU A 92 -26.94 13.37 -37.50
CA GLU A 92 -25.79 14.09 -38.06
C GLU A 92 -24.68 13.13 -38.50
N GLU A 93 -24.34 12.14 -37.66
CA GLU A 93 -23.29 11.17 -37.95
C GLU A 93 -23.67 10.22 -39.09
N LEU A 94 -24.91 9.69 -39.07
CA LEU A 94 -25.42 8.85 -40.16
C LEU A 94 -25.41 9.63 -41.48
N THR A 95 -25.81 10.90 -41.44
CA THR A 95 -25.79 11.78 -42.62
C THR A 95 -24.38 11.99 -43.15
N ARG A 96 -23.43 12.26 -42.26
CA ARG A 96 -22.00 12.42 -42.61
C ARG A 96 -21.44 11.18 -43.29
N GLN A 97 -21.61 9.99 -42.69
CA GLN A 97 -21.10 8.73 -43.24
C GLN A 97 -21.70 8.42 -44.61
N ALA A 98 -22.98 8.70 -44.78
CA ALA A 98 -23.70 8.48 -46.01
C ALA A 98 -23.16 9.32 -47.17
N LEU A 99 -22.96 10.62 -46.93
CA LEU A 99 -22.45 11.55 -47.94
C LEU A 99 -20.98 11.27 -48.29
N THR A 100 -20.17 10.76 -47.36
CA THR A 100 -18.76 10.43 -47.63
C THR A 100 -18.57 9.11 -48.39
N THR A 101 -19.48 8.15 -48.22
CA THR A 101 -19.29 6.78 -48.73
C THR A 101 -20.01 6.53 -50.05
N GLU A 102 -21.13 7.21 -50.30
CA GLU A 102 -21.98 6.98 -51.47
C GLU A 102 -21.75 7.98 -52.60
N LYS A 103 -21.38 7.47 -53.78
CA LYS A 103 -21.17 8.32 -54.98
C LYS A 103 -22.47 8.76 -55.66
N ASN A 104 -23.57 8.04 -55.41
CA ASN A 104 -24.84 8.22 -56.11
C ASN A 104 -25.90 8.91 -55.23
N VAL A 105 -25.58 9.28 -53.99
CA VAL A 105 -26.47 10.04 -53.12
C VAL A 105 -26.34 11.53 -53.48
N TYR A 106 -27.47 12.17 -53.80
CA TYR A 106 -27.49 13.62 -54.03
C TYR A 106 -27.68 14.38 -52.72
N ASN A 107 -28.66 13.96 -51.92
CA ASN A 107 -28.91 14.45 -50.57
C ASN A 107 -29.75 13.42 -49.80
N LEU A 108 -29.71 13.51 -48.48
CA LEU A 108 -30.48 12.65 -47.59
C LEU A 108 -30.69 13.27 -46.22
N GLU A 109 -31.70 12.78 -45.52
CA GLU A 109 -32.00 13.12 -44.14
C GLU A 109 -32.36 11.84 -43.39
N PHE A 110 -31.70 11.64 -42.25
CA PHE A 110 -32.08 10.65 -41.25
C PHE A 110 -32.97 11.33 -40.19
N ASP A 111 -34.07 10.66 -39.85
CA ASP A 111 -34.92 11.00 -38.71
C ASP A 111 -35.10 9.72 -37.89
N VAL A 112 -34.13 9.48 -37.01
CA VAL A 112 -34.11 8.30 -36.14
C VAL A 112 -35.30 8.30 -35.17
N ALA A 113 -35.75 9.47 -34.73
CA ALA A 113 -36.93 9.60 -33.85
C ALA A 113 -38.21 9.13 -34.56
N ALA A 114 -38.38 9.45 -35.85
CA ALA A 114 -39.52 8.99 -36.66
C ALA A 114 -39.30 7.61 -37.30
N GLY A 115 -38.14 6.99 -37.12
CA GLY A 115 -37.78 5.70 -37.69
C GLY A 115 -37.73 5.70 -39.23
N LYS A 116 -37.30 6.80 -39.86
CA LYS A 116 -37.32 6.97 -41.32
C LYS A 116 -36.04 7.60 -41.86
N ALA A 117 -35.64 7.19 -43.05
CA ALA A 117 -34.60 7.89 -43.83
C ALA A 117 -35.16 8.29 -45.19
N MET A 118 -34.88 9.52 -45.60
CA MET A 118 -35.31 10.11 -46.86
C MET A 118 -34.09 10.32 -47.73
N ILE A 119 -33.98 9.59 -48.84
CA ILE A 119 -32.78 9.62 -49.69
C ILE A 119 -33.18 9.95 -51.13
N ASN A 120 -32.52 10.95 -51.73
CA ASN A 120 -32.61 11.18 -53.17
C ASN A 120 -31.32 10.72 -53.85
N TYR A 121 -31.40 9.65 -54.65
CA TYR A 121 -30.28 9.18 -55.45
C TYR A 121 -30.20 9.92 -56.78
N LYS A 122 -29.00 10.08 -57.33
CA LYS A 122 -28.76 10.60 -58.68
C LYS A 122 -28.19 9.49 -59.57
N VAL A 123 -29.02 8.97 -60.48
CA VAL A 123 -28.63 7.92 -61.43
C VAL A 123 -28.76 8.48 -62.84
N GLN A 124 -27.65 8.56 -63.57
CA GLN A 124 -27.61 9.02 -64.97
C GLN A 124 -28.32 10.37 -65.21
N GLY A 125 -28.28 11.28 -64.23
CA GLY A 125 -28.90 12.61 -64.30
C GLY A 125 -30.33 12.70 -63.74
N PHE A 126 -30.94 11.60 -63.34
CA PHE A 126 -32.29 11.58 -62.74
C PHE A 126 -32.25 11.38 -61.23
N TYR A 127 -33.19 12.03 -60.53
CA TYR A 127 -33.38 11.83 -59.10
C TYR A 127 -34.36 10.69 -58.84
N ILE A 128 -33.95 9.73 -58.02
CA ILE A 128 -34.78 8.62 -57.55
C ILE A 128 -34.97 8.83 -56.05
N PRO A 129 -36.11 9.38 -55.60
CA PRO A 129 -36.39 9.57 -54.20
C PRO A 129 -36.95 8.29 -53.58
N VAL A 130 -36.32 7.80 -52.52
CA VAL A 130 -36.74 6.59 -51.80
C VAL A 130 -36.91 6.90 -50.31
N LEU A 131 -38.07 6.55 -49.77
CA LEU A 131 -38.34 6.55 -48.33
C LEU A 131 -37.98 5.18 -47.76
N TYR A 132 -37.13 5.16 -46.75
CA TYR A 132 -36.76 3.96 -46.00
C TYR A 132 -37.35 4.00 -44.59
N SER A 133 -37.64 2.82 -44.05
CA SER A 133 -37.80 2.59 -42.62
C SER A 133 -36.42 2.34 -42.02
N LEU A 134 -36.11 3.01 -40.91
CA LEU A 134 -34.94 2.74 -40.07
C LEU A 134 -35.35 1.75 -38.98
N VAL A 135 -34.66 0.62 -38.89
CA VAL A 135 -34.87 -0.37 -37.83
C VAL A 135 -33.56 -0.53 -37.05
N PRO A 136 -33.55 -0.30 -35.72
CA PRO A 136 -32.36 -0.54 -34.92
C PRO A 136 -32.01 -2.04 -34.92
N ALA A 137 -30.72 -2.35 -34.99
CA ALA A 137 -30.19 -3.70 -34.86
C ALA A 137 -29.37 -3.77 -33.57
N GLU A 138 -30.04 -4.11 -32.46
CA GLU A 138 -29.51 -4.02 -31.09
C GLU A 138 -28.42 -5.06 -30.74
N ASP A 139 -28.08 -5.95 -31.68
CA ASP A 139 -27.25 -7.16 -31.42
C ASP A 139 -25.77 -7.00 -31.83
N GLU A 140 -25.28 -5.76 -31.94
CA GLU A 140 -23.95 -5.45 -32.46
C GLU A 140 -23.23 -4.41 -31.58
N ALA A 141 -21.88 -4.52 -31.47
CA ALA A 141 -21.00 -3.53 -30.82
C ALA A 141 -20.98 -2.14 -31.51
N LEU A 142 -21.87 -1.94 -32.48
CA LEU A 142 -22.04 -0.76 -33.30
C LEU A 142 -23.49 -0.30 -33.15
N ILE A 143 -23.72 1.02 -33.11
CA ILE A 143 -25.08 1.54 -33.22
C ILE A 143 -25.50 1.39 -34.68
N THR A 144 -26.15 0.28 -34.99
CA THR A 144 -26.50 -0.10 -36.37
C THR A 144 -27.98 0.14 -36.65
N TYR A 145 -28.25 0.80 -37.77
CA TYR A 145 -29.59 0.96 -38.32
C TYR A 145 -29.71 0.24 -39.66
N ARG A 146 -30.72 -0.60 -39.81
CA ARG A 146 -31.04 -1.27 -41.07
C ARG A 146 -32.05 -0.44 -41.86
N LEU A 147 -31.70 -0.14 -43.11
CA LEU A 147 -32.56 0.56 -44.05
C LEU A 147 -33.45 -0.43 -44.80
N GLN A 148 -34.77 -0.32 -44.60
CA GLN A 148 -35.76 -1.11 -45.35
C GLN A 148 -36.56 -0.19 -46.28
N PRO A 149 -36.46 -0.33 -47.61
CA PRO A 149 -37.20 0.54 -48.53
C PRO A 149 -38.71 0.39 -48.33
N LYS A 150 -39.41 1.51 -48.20
CA LYS A 150 -40.84 1.57 -47.88
C LYS A 150 -41.67 2.14 -49.03
N ALA A 151 -41.22 3.23 -49.65
CA ALA A 151 -41.97 3.92 -50.71
C ALA A 151 -41.08 4.78 -51.61
N LEU A 152 -41.61 5.21 -52.76
CA LEU A 152 -40.99 6.17 -53.67
C LEU A 152 -41.52 7.59 -53.45
N GLY A 153 -40.59 8.49 -53.14
CA GLY A 153 -40.77 9.92 -52.93
C GLY A 153 -41.75 10.34 -51.84
N LYS A 154 -41.88 11.66 -51.66
CA LYS A 154 -42.69 12.30 -50.60
C LYS A 154 -44.17 11.90 -50.60
N LEU A 155 -44.73 11.55 -51.77
CA LEU A 155 -46.11 11.09 -51.93
C LEU A 155 -46.32 9.65 -51.43
N GLY A 156 -45.26 8.93 -51.08
CA GLY A 156 -45.37 7.60 -50.48
C GLY A 156 -45.88 6.53 -51.45
N LEU A 157 -45.43 6.57 -52.72
CA LEU A 157 -45.85 5.57 -53.70
C LEU A 157 -45.33 4.19 -53.31
N PRO A 158 -46.20 3.16 -53.18
CA PRO A 158 -45.76 1.82 -52.77
C PRO A 158 -44.79 1.24 -53.80
N LEU A 159 -43.73 0.57 -53.32
CA LEU A 159 -42.73 -0.07 -54.17
C LEU A 159 -43.23 -1.44 -54.67
N PRO A 160 -43.45 -1.63 -55.99
CA PRO A 160 -43.75 -2.95 -56.53
C PRO A 160 -42.51 -3.85 -56.39
N GLY A 161 -42.69 -5.12 -55.99
CA GLY A 161 -41.56 -6.03 -55.68
C GLY A 161 -40.57 -6.26 -56.83
N GLY A 162 -41.01 -6.21 -58.09
CA GLY A 162 -40.14 -6.30 -59.26
C GLY A 162 -39.27 -5.04 -59.47
N LEU A 163 -39.85 -3.86 -59.22
CA LEU A 163 -39.15 -2.57 -59.32
C LEU A 163 -38.14 -2.42 -58.18
N PHE A 164 -38.49 -2.89 -56.98
CA PHE A 164 -37.59 -2.97 -55.83
C PHE A 164 -36.33 -3.77 -56.13
N LYS A 165 -36.44 -4.97 -56.71
CA LYS A 165 -35.28 -5.81 -57.05
C LYS A 165 -34.34 -5.12 -58.04
N ALA A 166 -34.90 -4.43 -59.04
CA ALA A 166 -34.12 -3.68 -60.02
C ALA A 166 -33.44 -2.45 -59.40
N LEU A 167 -34.17 -1.69 -58.58
CA LEU A 167 -33.64 -0.52 -57.86
C LEU A 167 -32.56 -0.93 -56.86
N ASN A 168 -32.75 -2.00 -56.09
CA ASN A 168 -31.75 -2.49 -55.13
C ASN A 168 -30.42 -2.89 -55.79
N LEU A 169 -30.47 -3.37 -57.03
CA LEU A 169 -29.28 -3.74 -57.80
C LEU A 169 -28.53 -2.51 -58.35
N MET A 170 -29.26 -1.43 -58.65
CA MET A 170 -28.70 -0.14 -59.12
C MET A 170 -28.29 0.79 -57.97
N LEU A 171 -28.97 0.69 -56.83
CA LEU A 171 -28.81 1.49 -55.63
C LEU A 171 -28.11 0.64 -54.56
N GLN A 172 -26.90 0.16 -54.87
CA GLN A 172 -26.03 -0.57 -53.93
C GLN A 172 -25.67 0.34 -52.74
N THR A 173 -26.62 0.57 -51.86
CA THR A 173 -26.46 1.46 -50.71
C THR A 173 -25.73 0.69 -49.65
N SER A 174 -24.45 0.98 -49.50
CA SER A 174 -23.56 0.53 -48.43
C SER A 174 -23.83 1.25 -47.09
N LEU A 175 -25.06 1.72 -46.91
CA LEU A 175 -25.48 2.68 -45.90
C LEU A 175 -26.28 2.01 -44.77
N PRO A 176 -26.01 2.34 -43.49
CA PRO A 176 -24.72 2.68 -42.86
C PRO A 176 -24.00 1.41 -42.37
N LYS A 177 -22.67 1.43 -42.33
CA LYS A 177 -21.82 0.33 -41.82
C LYS A 177 -21.88 0.14 -40.29
N GLY A 178 -22.92 0.63 -39.63
CA GLY A 178 -22.99 0.79 -38.17
C GLY A 178 -22.15 1.98 -37.71
N LEU A 179 -22.64 2.73 -36.71
CA LEU A 179 -21.86 3.79 -36.07
C LEU A 179 -20.94 3.16 -35.02
N PRO A 180 -19.62 3.32 -35.12
CA PRO A 180 -18.72 2.82 -34.10
C PRO A 180 -18.95 3.55 -32.79
N ILE A 181 -19.27 2.79 -31.75
CA ILE A 181 -19.09 3.23 -30.38
C ILE A 181 -17.57 3.29 -30.14
N PRO A 182 -17.01 4.39 -29.61
CA PRO A 182 -15.56 4.51 -29.43
C PRO A 182 -15.09 3.66 -28.24
N ASP A 183 -15.19 2.34 -28.36
CA ASP A 183 -14.85 1.38 -27.31
C ASP A 183 -13.39 1.51 -26.89
N ALA A 184 -12.48 1.82 -27.82
CA ALA A 184 -11.09 2.12 -27.52
C ALA A 184 -10.91 3.33 -26.59
N ASP A 185 -11.79 4.33 -26.65
CA ASP A 185 -11.75 5.47 -25.75
C ASP A 185 -12.35 5.12 -24.39
N PHE A 186 -13.41 4.31 -24.32
CA PHE A 186 -13.95 3.83 -23.05
C PHE A 186 -12.98 2.89 -22.31
N GLN A 187 -12.30 2.00 -23.03
CA GLN A 187 -11.28 1.10 -22.49
C GLN A 187 -10.11 1.86 -21.88
N ARG A 188 -9.73 3.04 -22.41
CA ARG A 188 -8.69 3.91 -21.81
C ARG A 188 -9.06 4.38 -20.40
N TYR A 189 -10.36 4.49 -20.12
CA TYR A 189 -10.87 4.83 -18.78
C TYR A 189 -11.23 3.59 -17.95
N GLY A 190 -11.01 2.38 -18.46
CA GLY A 190 -11.34 1.13 -17.76
C GLY A 190 -12.81 0.74 -17.86
N TRP A 191 -13.56 1.25 -18.82
CA TRP A 191 -14.92 0.79 -19.11
C TRP A 191 -14.98 -0.11 -20.32
N GLU A 192 -16.02 -0.96 -20.36
CA GLU A 192 -16.35 -1.82 -21.49
C GLU A 192 -17.78 -1.54 -21.94
N CYS A 193 -18.01 -1.42 -23.25
CA CYS A 193 -19.37 -1.30 -23.77
C CYS A 193 -20.10 -2.64 -23.67
N SER A 194 -21.18 -2.69 -22.91
CA SER A 194 -22.01 -3.91 -22.76
C SER A 194 -23.19 -3.95 -23.72
N GLY A 195 -23.58 -2.81 -24.28
CA GLY A 195 -24.66 -2.73 -25.26
C GLY A 195 -25.14 -1.30 -25.49
N TRP A 196 -26.19 -1.17 -26.29
CA TRP A 196 -26.88 0.10 -26.49
C TRP A 196 -28.37 -0.16 -26.75
N ARG A 197 -29.19 0.86 -26.48
CA ARG A 197 -30.63 0.82 -26.74
C ARG A 197 -31.12 2.19 -27.21
N GLN A 198 -32.13 2.21 -28.07
CA GLN A 198 -32.77 3.45 -28.47
C GLN A 198 -33.97 3.76 -27.56
N GLU A 199 -33.99 4.98 -27.02
CA GLU A 199 -35.10 5.58 -26.29
C GLU A 199 -35.77 6.67 -27.15
N GLU A 200 -36.87 7.27 -26.68
CA GLU A 200 -37.66 8.24 -27.47
C GLU A 200 -36.86 9.47 -27.92
N THR A 201 -35.85 9.86 -27.15
CA THR A 201 -35.10 11.12 -27.36
C THR A 201 -33.58 10.94 -27.45
N ALA A 202 -33.06 9.75 -27.17
CA ALA A 202 -31.63 9.46 -27.15
C ALA A 202 -31.32 7.99 -27.46
N VAL A 203 -30.08 7.71 -27.85
CA VAL A 203 -29.49 6.38 -27.76
C VAL A 203 -28.74 6.28 -26.43
N THR A 204 -29.10 5.31 -25.61
CA THR A 204 -28.41 5.00 -24.36
C THR A 204 -27.36 3.93 -24.62
N VAL A 205 -26.09 4.25 -24.38
CA VAL A 205 -24.98 3.28 -24.39
C VAL A 205 -24.78 2.79 -22.97
N GLU A 206 -24.82 1.48 -22.78
CA GLU A 206 -24.59 0.81 -21.50
C GLU A 206 -23.09 0.44 -21.38
N LEU A 207 -22.48 0.86 -20.29
CA LEU A 207 -21.05 0.71 -20.01
C LEU A 207 -20.85 -0.03 -18.69
N GLY A 208 -19.97 -1.02 -18.67
CA GLY A 208 -19.55 -1.77 -17.48
C GLY A 208 -18.13 -1.42 -17.04
N LEU A 209 -17.73 -1.87 -15.85
CA LEU A 209 -16.33 -1.91 -15.46
C LEU A 209 -15.62 -3.06 -16.19
N ALA A 210 -14.52 -2.75 -16.87
CA ALA A 210 -13.75 -3.74 -17.62
C ALA A 210 -13.37 -4.95 -16.73
N ALA A 211 -13.83 -6.15 -17.11
CA ALA A 211 -13.80 -7.32 -16.25
C ALA A 211 -12.39 -7.73 -15.82
N GLN A 212 -11.47 -7.89 -16.79
CA GLN A 212 -10.11 -8.36 -16.52
C GLN A 212 -9.36 -7.45 -15.53
N GLY A 213 -9.54 -6.13 -15.64
CA GLY A 213 -8.89 -5.19 -14.73
C GLY A 213 -9.39 -5.31 -13.28
N LEU A 214 -10.71 -5.46 -13.12
CA LEU A 214 -11.33 -5.52 -11.80
C LEU A 214 -10.97 -6.84 -11.14
N ASP A 215 -11.00 -7.94 -11.89
CA ASP A 215 -10.73 -9.27 -11.40
C ASP A 215 -9.29 -9.37 -10.86
N GLU A 216 -8.31 -8.80 -11.57
CA GLU A 216 -6.92 -8.70 -11.09
C GLU A 216 -6.81 -7.91 -9.77
N ILE A 217 -7.43 -6.73 -9.70
CA ILE A 217 -7.41 -5.87 -8.51
C ILE A 217 -8.06 -6.54 -7.30
N LEU A 218 -9.21 -7.19 -7.50
CA LEU A 218 -9.95 -7.86 -6.43
C LEU A 218 -9.23 -9.13 -5.95
N MET A 219 -8.59 -9.88 -6.84
CA MET A 219 -7.77 -11.03 -6.44
C MET A 219 -6.55 -10.62 -5.64
N GLU A 220 -5.90 -9.51 -6.01
CA GLU A 220 -4.80 -8.94 -5.26
C GLU A 220 -5.26 -8.43 -3.89
N LEU A 221 -6.40 -7.72 -3.82
CA LEU A 221 -7.02 -7.29 -2.57
C LEU A 221 -7.27 -8.47 -1.61
N LYS A 222 -7.73 -9.62 -2.12
CA LYS A 222 -7.95 -10.84 -1.32
C LYS A 222 -6.66 -11.48 -0.84
N SER A 223 -5.55 -11.25 -1.54
CA SER A 223 -4.23 -11.77 -1.17
C SER A 223 -3.50 -10.89 -0.15
N LEU A 224 -3.94 -9.65 0.04
CA LEU A 224 -3.38 -8.78 1.06
C LEU A 224 -3.57 -9.41 2.45
N PRO A 225 -2.57 -9.28 3.35
CA PRO A 225 -2.71 -9.70 4.73
C PRO A 225 -3.95 -9.06 5.37
N GLU A 226 -4.58 -9.77 6.29
CA GLU A 226 -5.71 -9.20 7.03
C GLU A 226 -5.27 -7.88 7.68
N ASN A 227 -5.96 -6.80 7.30
CA ASN A 227 -5.72 -5.47 7.80
C ASN A 227 -6.87 -5.04 8.72
N GLU A 228 -6.60 -4.06 9.58
CA GLU A 228 -7.55 -3.61 10.60
C GLU A 228 -8.81 -3.02 9.96
N VAL A 229 -8.68 -2.46 8.76
CA VAL A 229 -9.81 -1.92 7.97
C VAL A 229 -10.83 -3.01 7.67
N LYS A 230 -10.39 -4.21 7.28
CA LYS A 230 -11.28 -5.36 7.04
C LYS A 230 -12.10 -5.68 8.29
N TYR A 231 -11.47 -5.73 9.47
CA TYR A 231 -12.17 -5.99 10.73
C TYR A 231 -13.16 -4.88 11.10
N ILE A 232 -12.77 -3.61 10.89
CA ILE A 232 -13.67 -2.46 11.06
C ILE A 232 -14.91 -2.63 10.17
N PHE A 233 -14.72 -3.10 8.93
CA PHE A 233 -15.81 -3.24 7.96
C PHE A 233 -16.71 -4.44 8.25
N GLU A 234 -16.15 -5.55 8.76
CA GLU A 234 -16.90 -6.73 9.21
C GLU A 234 -17.82 -6.42 10.39
N THR A 235 -17.42 -5.48 11.25
CA THR A 235 -18.21 -5.08 12.43
C THR A 235 -19.05 -3.82 12.19
N GLY A 236 -18.76 -3.07 11.13
CA GLY A 236 -19.33 -1.76 10.81
C GLY A 236 -20.75 -1.77 10.23
N SER A 237 -21.00 -0.84 9.30
CA SER A 237 -22.32 -0.61 8.70
C SER A 237 -22.80 -1.81 7.87
N ALA A 238 -24.10 -1.90 7.62
CA ALA A 238 -24.67 -2.96 6.77
C ALA A 238 -24.04 -2.98 5.36
N ARG A 239 -23.63 -1.81 4.86
CA ARG A 239 -22.97 -1.64 3.57
C ARG A 239 -21.55 -2.21 3.58
N GLN A 240 -20.76 -1.88 4.60
CA GLN A 240 -19.41 -2.41 4.78
C GLN A 240 -19.43 -3.93 4.94
N LYS A 241 -20.37 -4.45 5.74
CA LYS A 241 -20.61 -5.90 5.87
C LYS A 241 -20.97 -6.55 4.53
N LYS A 242 -21.84 -5.90 3.73
CA LYS A 242 -22.17 -6.37 2.38
C LYS A 242 -20.91 -6.43 1.50
N LEU A 243 -20.09 -5.38 1.49
CA LEU A 243 -18.85 -5.36 0.71
C LEU A 243 -17.92 -6.52 1.08
N VAL A 244 -17.64 -6.71 2.37
CA VAL A 244 -16.78 -7.81 2.82
C VAL A 244 -17.35 -9.16 2.44
N SER A 245 -18.67 -9.35 2.59
CA SER A 245 -19.35 -10.58 2.15
C SER A 245 -19.19 -10.82 0.65
N LEU A 246 -19.36 -9.79 -0.17
CA LEU A 246 -19.21 -9.89 -1.63
C LEU A 246 -17.76 -10.24 -2.00
N LEU A 247 -16.76 -9.61 -1.37
CA LEU A 247 -15.34 -9.91 -1.57
C LEU A 247 -14.98 -11.34 -1.13
N ALA A 248 -15.53 -11.81 -0.01
CA ALA A 248 -15.33 -13.17 0.46
C ALA A 248 -15.85 -14.21 -0.55
N SER A 249 -17.06 -13.99 -1.09
CA SER A 249 -17.69 -14.87 -2.08
C SER A 249 -17.18 -14.72 -3.52
N TYR A 250 -16.30 -13.75 -3.79
CA TYR A 250 -15.71 -13.54 -5.11
C TYR A 250 -14.81 -14.74 -5.51
N PRO A 251 -14.88 -15.27 -6.75
CA PRO A 251 -15.47 -14.68 -7.97
C PRO A 251 -16.97 -14.94 -8.21
N ALA A 252 -17.64 -15.77 -7.40
CA ALA A 252 -19.05 -16.11 -7.63
C ALA A 252 -19.99 -14.90 -7.53
N SER A 253 -19.60 -13.88 -6.75
CA SER A 253 -20.33 -12.62 -6.56
C SER A 253 -20.00 -11.53 -7.58
N ALA A 254 -19.17 -11.79 -8.60
CA ALA A 254 -18.62 -10.75 -9.49
C ALA A 254 -19.69 -9.86 -10.14
N ALA A 255 -20.78 -10.44 -10.64
CA ALA A 255 -21.87 -9.70 -11.27
C ALA A 255 -22.58 -8.75 -10.29
N GLU A 256 -22.86 -9.23 -9.07
CA GLU A 256 -23.50 -8.40 -8.02
C GLU A 256 -22.57 -7.28 -7.57
N LEU A 257 -21.29 -7.57 -7.34
CA LEU A 257 -20.32 -6.57 -6.92
C LEU A 257 -20.16 -5.46 -7.97
N LYS A 258 -20.03 -5.81 -9.26
CA LYS A 258 -19.94 -4.82 -10.35
C LYS A 258 -21.15 -3.90 -10.39
N LYS A 259 -22.34 -4.49 -10.29
CA LYS A 259 -23.62 -3.76 -10.26
C LYS A 259 -23.66 -2.78 -9.08
N ASP A 260 -23.34 -3.25 -7.88
CA ASP A 260 -23.37 -2.43 -6.68
C ASP A 260 -22.32 -1.30 -6.70
N LEU A 261 -21.11 -1.58 -7.19
CA LEU A 261 -20.07 -0.58 -7.36
C LEU A 261 -20.53 0.54 -8.29
N ALA A 262 -21.02 0.20 -9.49
CA ALA A 262 -21.50 1.17 -10.46
C ALA A 262 -22.67 2.01 -9.93
N ALA A 263 -23.67 1.37 -9.32
CA ALA A 263 -24.81 2.06 -8.71
C ALA A 263 -24.37 3.03 -7.60
N SER A 264 -23.33 2.68 -6.84
CA SER A 264 -22.84 3.50 -5.73
C SER A 264 -21.89 4.62 -6.15
N TYR A 265 -21.37 4.63 -7.37
CA TYR A 265 -20.36 5.62 -7.79
C TYR A 265 -20.91 7.05 -7.75
N PHE A 266 -22.17 7.27 -8.08
CA PHE A 266 -22.79 8.61 -8.02
C PHE A 266 -23.49 8.90 -6.67
N ALA A 267 -23.53 7.91 -5.77
CA ALA A 267 -24.09 8.11 -4.44
C ALA A 267 -23.14 8.93 -3.56
N LYS A 268 -23.72 9.71 -2.63
CA LYS A 268 -22.99 10.35 -1.51
C LYS A 268 -22.29 9.30 -0.65
N ASP A 269 -22.99 8.19 -0.46
CA ASP A 269 -22.63 7.06 0.38
C ASP A 269 -22.18 5.89 -0.51
N SER A 270 -20.92 5.96 -0.96
CA SER A 270 -20.42 5.10 -2.04
C SER A 270 -19.78 3.81 -1.54
N LEU A 271 -20.30 2.65 -1.97
CA LEU A 271 -19.63 1.34 -1.81
C LEU A 271 -18.27 1.32 -2.54
N PHE A 272 -18.15 2.09 -3.63
CA PHE A 272 -16.90 2.26 -4.35
C PHE A 272 -15.81 2.86 -3.46
N LYS A 273 -16.13 3.91 -2.68
CA LYS A 273 -15.20 4.51 -1.72
C LYS A 273 -14.76 3.50 -0.67
N GLU A 274 -15.70 2.73 -0.11
CA GLU A 274 -15.43 1.67 0.87
C GLU A 274 -14.47 0.61 0.28
N LEU A 275 -14.65 0.21 -0.98
CA LEU A 275 -13.72 -0.70 -1.67
C LEU A 275 -12.31 -0.12 -1.76
N LEU A 276 -12.18 1.16 -2.11
CA LEU A 276 -10.88 1.82 -2.21
C LEU A 276 -10.20 1.94 -0.84
N LEU A 277 -10.93 2.19 0.24
CA LEU A 277 -10.39 2.26 1.61
C LEU A 277 -9.83 0.92 2.11
N LEU A 278 -10.25 -0.22 1.54
CA LEU A 278 -9.68 -1.53 1.87
C LEU A 278 -8.30 -1.77 1.25
N MET A 279 -7.91 -0.99 0.24
CA MET A 279 -6.65 -1.14 -0.49
C MET A 279 -5.47 -0.51 0.26
N ASN A 280 -4.26 -1.04 0.06
CA ASN A 280 -3.02 -0.36 0.45
C ASN A 280 -2.62 0.67 -0.64
N ALA A 281 -1.56 1.44 -0.39
CA ALA A 281 -1.10 2.49 -1.32
C ALA A 281 -0.79 1.95 -2.73
N GLU A 282 -0.06 0.83 -2.82
CA GLU A 282 0.31 0.21 -4.11
C GLU A 282 -0.91 -0.22 -4.93
N LEU A 283 -1.84 -0.93 -4.30
CA LEU A 283 -3.06 -1.40 -4.98
C LEU A 283 -3.99 -0.25 -5.34
N LEU A 284 -4.02 0.81 -4.51
CA LEU A 284 -4.79 2.02 -4.80
C LEU A 284 -4.23 2.73 -6.04
N GLU A 285 -2.91 2.93 -6.12
CA GLU A 285 -2.25 3.52 -7.29
C GLU A 285 -2.54 2.70 -8.56
N LYS A 286 -2.36 1.38 -8.50
CA LYS A 286 -2.70 0.46 -9.59
C LYS A 286 -4.15 0.58 -10.02
N THR A 287 -5.07 0.72 -9.07
CA THR A 287 -6.50 0.88 -9.33
C THR A 287 -6.81 2.20 -10.03
N PHE A 288 -6.18 3.31 -9.62
CA PHE A 288 -6.34 4.62 -10.27
C PHE A 288 -5.76 4.63 -11.70
N VAL A 289 -4.63 3.95 -11.94
CA VAL A 289 -4.07 3.79 -13.29
C VAL A 289 -5.01 2.96 -14.17
N ARG A 290 -5.62 1.90 -13.62
CA ARG A 290 -6.54 1.03 -14.38
C ARG A 290 -7.91 1.68 -14.62
N TYR A 291 -8.34 2.54 -13.70
CA TYR A 291 -9.62 3.25 -13.74
C TYR A 291 -9.43 4.77 -13.57
N PRO A 292 -8.90 5.47 -14.59
CA PRO A 292 -8.61 6.91 -14.50
C PRO A 292 -9.80 7.80 -14.13
N PHE A 293 -11.04 7.36 -14.39
CA PHE A 293 -12.24 8.12 -14.03
C PHE A 293 -12.40 8.32 -12.50
N LEU A 294 -11.71 7.52 -11.68
CA LEU A 294 -11.74 7.66 -10.23
C LEU A 294 -11.15 9.00 -9.76
N ALA A 295 -10.14 9.52 -10.47
CA ALA A 295 -9.49 10.79 -10.16
C ALA A 295 -10.44 12.01 -10.26
N GLY A 296 -11.55 11.88 -10.99
CA GLY A 296 -12.57 12.93 -11.07
C GLY A 296 -13.41 13.08 -9.78
N LYS A 297 -13.39 12.09 -8.88
CA LYS A 297 -14.20 12.07 -7.66
C LYS A 297 -13.39 11.85 -6.38
N TYR A 298 -12.33 11.07 -6.45
CA TYR A 298 -11.53 10.66 -5.30
C TYR A 298 -10.09 11.09 -5.47
N SER A 299 -9.44 11.46 -4.37
CA SER A 299 -7.99 11.61 -4.29
C SER A 299 -7.39 10.37 -3.63
N ALA A 300 -6.32 9.83 -4.21
CA ALA A 300 -5.60 8.70 -3.63
C ALA A 300 -5.02 9.06 -2.24
N ASP A 301 -4.45 10.27 -2.11
CA ASP A 301 -3.87 10.74 -0.86
C ASP A 301 -4.93 10.90 0.23
N GLU A 302 -6.10 11.49 -0.08
CA GLU A 302 -7.20 11.64 0.87
C GLU A 302 -7.75 10.27 1.33
N LEU A 303 -7.81 9.29 0.42
CA LEU A 303 -8.24 7.93 0.75
C LEU A 303 -7.23 7.22 1.67
N LEU A 304 -5.93 7.42 1.46
CA LEU A 304 -4.90 6.86 2.32
C LEU A 304 -4.87 7.51 3.70
N GLU A 305 -5.12 8.82 3.76
CA GLU A 305 -5.28 9.56 5.02
C GLU A 305 -6.50 9.06 5.78
N GLU A 306 -7.68 9.00 5.14
CA GLU A 306 -8.91 8.51 5.75
C GLU A 306 -8.79 7.04 6.20
N ARG A 307 -8.13 6.20 5.40
CA ARG A 307 -7.80 4.83 5.78
C ARG A 307 -6.95 4.78 7.04
N SER A 308 -5.89 5.59 7.10
CA SER A 308 -4.98 5.63 8.25
C SER A 308 -5.71 6.13 9.50
N ASP A 309 -6.58 7.12 9.36
CA ASP A 309 -7.42 7.64 10.45
C ASP A 309 -8.43 6.60 10.96
N LEU A 310 -9.06 5.83 10.08
CA LEU A 310 -9.96 4.73 10.48
C LEU A 310 -9.21 3.68 11.31
N ILE A 311 -8.00 3.29 10.87
CA ILE A 311 -7.14 2.38 11.63
C ILE A 311 -6.78 3.00 12.97
N ALA A 312 -6.33 4.27 12.98
CA ALA A 312 -5.93 5.00 14.17
C ALA A 312 -7.04 5.08 15.22
N GLN A 313 -8.27 5.38 14.80
CA GLN A 313 -9.43 5.38 15.67
C GLN A 313 -9.65 4.01 16.32
N SER A 314 -9.61 2.94 15.54
CA SER A 314 -9.80 1.57 16.01
C SER A 314 -8.73 1.14 17.03
N ILE A 315 -7.46 1.45 16.76
CA ILE A 315 -6.34 1.01 17.60
C ILE A 315 -6.01 1.96 18.76
N SER A 316 -6.46 3.21 18.72
CA SER A 316 -6.18 4.22 19.76
C SER A 316 -6.58 3.78 21.16
N ARG A 317 -7.72 3.07 21.28
CA ARG A 317 -8.19 2.54 22.56
C ARG A 317 -7.20 1.55 23.17
N TYR A 318 -6.61 0.67 22.35
CA TYR A 318 -5.61 -0.29 22.80
C TYR A 318 -4.33 0.41 23.25
N GLY A 319 -3.84 1.37 22.46
CA GLY A 319 -2.64 2.14 22.81
C GLY A 319 -2.79 2.92 24.12
N ARG A 320 -3.95 3.56 24.34
CA ARG A 320 -4.23 4.29 25.59
C ARG A 320 -4.30 3.35 26.80
N GLU A 321 -4.94 2.19 26.66
CA GLU A 321 -5.00 1.21 27.75
C GLU A 321 -3.59 0.65 28.08
N LEU A 322 -2.76 0.42 27.05
CA LEU A 322 -1.37 0.00 27.23
C LEU A 322 -0.55 1.05 27.97
N LEU A 323 -0.63 2.33 27.59
CA LEU A 323 0.06 3.42 28.28
C LEU A 323 -0.35 3.52 29.74
N LYS A 324 -1.66 3.53 30.01
CA LYS A 324 -2.22 3.59 31.37
C LYS A 324 -1.74 2.41 32.23
N THR A 325 -1.77 1.20 31.67
CA THR A 325 -1.37 -0.03 32.36
C THR A 325 0.13 -0.04 32.65
N ALA A 326 0.95 0.34 31.67
CA ALA A 326 2.40 0.42 31.83
C ALA A 326 2.78 1.46 32.89
N HIS A 327 2.14 2.63 32.88
CA HIS A 327 2.34 3.68 33.88
C HIS A 327 2.01 3.19 35.30
N ALA A 328 0.83 2.58 35.51
CA ALA A 328 0.49 2.00 36.81
C ALA A 328 1.49 0.92 37.26
N TRP A 329 2.02 0.12 36.32
CA TRP A 329 3.01 -0.89 36.62
C TRP A 329 4.36 -0.28 37.03
N MET A 330 4.82 0.77 36.35
CA MET A 330 6.04 1.51 36.73
C MET A 330 5.93 2.13 38.13
N GLU A 331 4.81 2.79 38.43
CA GLU A 331 4.57 3.40 39.75
C GLU A 331 4.65 2.36 40.87
N THR A 332 4.01 1.20 40.70
CA THR A 332 4.12 0.10 41.68
C THR A 332 5.52 -0.53 41.75
N SER A 333 6.34 -0.34 40.72
CA SER A 333 7.73 -0.79 40.61
C SER A 333 8.74 0.17 41.23
N GLY A 334 8.33 1.33 41.73
CA GLY A 334 9.21 2.30 42.41
C GLY A 334 9.44 3.60 41.64
N GLY A 335 8.61 3.89 40.63
CA GLY A 335 8.57 5.16 39.91
C GLY A 335 8.60 5.01 38.39
N GLU A 336 8.31 6.10 37.68
CA GLU A 336 8.42 6.20 36.22
C GLU A 336 9.88 6.29 35.74
N PHE A 337 10.32 5.27 35.02
CA PHE A 337 11.64 5.24 34.37
C PHE A 337 11.50 4.74 32.93
N TYR A 338 12.32 5.26 32.03
CA TYR A 338 12.29 4.89 30.62
C TYR A 338 13.67 4.49 30.13
N ASN A 339 13.76 3.38 29.40
CA ASN A 339 14.98 2.91 28.77
C ASN A 339 14.85 3.02 27.25
N SER A 340 15.55 3.97 26.63
CA SER A 340 15.38 4.32 25.20
C SER A 340 13.90 4.46 24.77
N GLY A 341 13.09 5.05 25.65
CA GLY A 341 11.67 5.30 25.42
C GLY A 341 10.72 4.13 25.70
N TYR A 342 11.23 2.99 26.17
CA TYR A 342 10.41 1.90 26.68
C TYR A 342 10.23 2.02 28.20
N PRO A 343 9.05 1.65 28.76
CA PRO A 343 8.85 1.55 30.20
C PRO A 343 9.88 0.64 30.88
N PHE A 344 10.43 1.08 32.01
CA PHE A 344 11.41 0.34 32.79
C PHE A 344 10.88 0.08 34.21
N LEU A 345 10.88 -1.18 34.63
CA LEU A 345 10.43 -1.59 35.96
C LEU A 345 11.62 -1.63 36.92
N LYS A 346 11.70 -0.65 37.83
CA LYS A 346 12.78 -0.54 38.82
C LYS A 346 12.93 -1.80 39.69
N LYS A 347 11.86 -2.33 40.30
CA LYS A 347 11.94 -3.54 41.16
C LYS A 347 12.51 -4.79 40.48
N SER A 348 12.27 -4.95 39.18
CA SER A 348 12.75 -6.11 38.42
C SER A 348 13.94 -5.78 37.51
N LEU A 349 14.41 -4.53 37.53
CA LEU A 349 15.52 -4.02 36.73
C LEU A 349 15.46 -4.43 35.25
N ARG A 350 14.29 -4.26 34.62
CA ARG A 350 14.09 -4.66 33.22
C ARG A 350 13.17 -3.71 32.46
N THR A 351 13.46 -3.59 31.18
CA THR A 351 12.57 -2.96 30.18
C THR A 351 11.37 -3.85 29.89
N VAL A 352 10.22 -3.23 29.62
CA VAL A 352 8.94 -3.91 29.36
C VAL A 352 8.49 -3.61 27.93
N SER A 353 8.16 -4.67 27.20
CA SER A 353 7.57 -4.59 25.87
C SER A 353 6.03 -4.51 25.93
N VAL A 354 5.39 -4.18 24.80
CA VAL A 354 3.92 -4.25 24.67
C VAL A 354 3.42 -5.68 24.96
N ALA A 355 4.14 -6.69 24.47
CA ALA A 355 3.79 -8.10 24.70
C ALA A 355 3.79 -8.46 26.20
N ASP A 356 4.80 -8.00 26.95
CA ASP A 356 4.86 -8.20 28.40
C ASP A 356 3.62 -7.63 29.10
N VAL A 357 3.18 -6.42 28.74
CA VAL A 357 2.01 -5.77 29.34
C VAL A 357 0.73 -6.55 29.02
N ILE A 358 0.54 -6.93 27.76
CA ILE A 358 -0.63 -7.70 27.32
C ILE A 358 -0.73 -9.02 28.09
N THR A 359 0.38 -9.75 28.22
CA THR A 359 0.42 -11.04 28.92
C THR A 359 0.22 -10.88 30.43
N ALA A 360 0.93 -9.94 31.08
CA ALA A 360 0.85 -9.75 32.52
C ALA A 360 -0.54 -9.29 32.99
N TRP A 361 -1.25 -8.52 32.17
CA TRP A 361 -2.55 -7.95 32.50
C TRP A 361 -3.73 -8.57 31.74
N ASN A 362 -3.49 -9.62 30.95
CA ASN A 362 -4.50 -10.33 30.16
C ASN A 362 -5.39 -9.40 29.31
N LEU A 363 -4.76 -8.47 28.59
CA LEU A 363 -5.49 -7.49 27.77
C LEU A 363 -6.09 -8.17 26.53
N PRO A 364 -7.35 -7.85 26.14
CA PRO A 364 -8.02 -8.48 25.00
C PRO A 364 -7.56 -7.89 23.66
N ILE A 365 -6.28 -8.03 23.35
CA ILE A 365 -5.64 -7.55 22.11
C ILE A 365 -5.17 -8.76 21.31
N SER A 366 -5.59 -8.85 20.05
CA SER A 366 -5.19 -9.97 19.17
C SER A 366 -3.70 -9.91 18.85
N GLU A 367 -3.12 -11.08 18.55
CA GLU A 367 -1.71 -11.20 18.19
C GLU A 367 -1.36 -10.43 16.89
N SER A 368 -2.30 -10.38 15.94
CA SER A 368 -2.13 -9.61 14.69
C SER A 368 -1.90 -8.12 14.93
N ILE A 369 -2.59 -7.54 15.93
CA ILE A 369 -2.44 -6.14 16.32
C ILE A 369 -1.20 -5.97 17.20
N SER A 370 -1.00 -6.84 18.19
CA SER A 370 0.08 -6.68 19.19
C SER A 370 1.47 -6.72 18.58
N ARG A 371 1.70 -7.54 17.54
CA ARG A 371 2.99 -7.62 16.82
C ARG A 371 3.39 -6.32 16.12
N ARG A 372 2.44 -5.40 15.92
CA ARG A 372 2.64 -4.11 15.25
C ARG A 372 2.67 -2.93 16.22
N LEU A 373 2.43 -3.20 17.51
CA LEU A 373 2.42 -2.22 18.60
C LEU A 373 3.77 -2.22 19.32
N HIS A 374 4.31 -1.03 19.53
CA HIS A 374 5.55 -0.83 20.27
C HIS A 374 5.44 0.37 21.21
N PHE A 375 6.17 0.37 22.32
CA PHE A 375 6.35 1.59 23.09
C PHE A 375 7.37 2.49 22.41
N GLY A 376 7.22 3.80 22.60
CA GLY A 376 8.20 4.79 22.21
C GLY A 376 8.10 6.03 23.08
N LEU A 377 8.99 6.99 22.83
CA LEU A 377 9.05 8.26 23.55
C LEU A 377 9.10 9.41 22.56
N ASP A 378 8.18 10.36 22.72
CA ASP A 378 8.23 11.62 21.98
C ASP A 378 9.39 12.46 22.50
N MET A 379 10.44 12.62 21.71
CA MET A 379 11.64 13.36 22.13
C MET A 379 11.39 14.87 22.34
N ALA A 380 10.36 15.44 21.70
CA ALA A 380 10.04 16.85 21.85
C ALA A 380 9.34 17.10 23.19
N ASP A 381 8.37 16.23 23.51
CA ASP A 381 7.51 16.37 24.69
C ASP A 381 8.04 15.61 25.92
N LYS A 382 9.01 14.70 25.71
CA LYS A 382 9.51 13.72 26.69
C LYS A 382 8.38 12.88 27.31
N LYS A 383 7.38 12.51 26.49
CA LYS A 383 6.22 11.74 26.93
C LYS A 383 6.17 10.38 26.24
N PRO A 384 5.75 9.32 26.95
CA PRO A 384 5.59 8.01 26.35
C PRO A 384 4.46 8.02 25.31
N ALA A 385 4.62 7.18 24.30
CA ALA A 385 3.63 6.93 23.27
C ALA A 385 3.58 5.43 22.98
N VAL A 386 2.47 4.98 22.43
CA VAL A 386 2.37 3.68 21.78
C VAL A 386 2.33 3.92 20.27
N LEU A 387 3.21 3.22 19.57
CA LEU A 387 3.42 3.32 18.14
C LEU A 387 2.78 2.11 17.48
N TYR A 388 2.15 2.33 16.33
CA TYR A 388 1.54 1.29 15.53
C TYR A 388 1.99 1.40 14.08
N ILE A 389 2.58 0.32 13.54
CA ILE A 389 3.10 0.29 12.17
C ILE A 389 1.96 -0.10 11.21
N VAL A 390 1.46 0.85 10.40
CA VAL A 390 0.37 0.59 9.43
C VAL A 390 0.91 -0.06 8.16
N ASP A 391 1.98 0.50 7.61
CA ASP A 391 2.74 -0.03 6.49
C ASP A 391 4.14 0.59 6.49
N ALA A 392 4.89 0.48 5.39
CA ALA A 392 6.25 1.02 5.30
C ALA A 392 6.30 2.56 5.33
N ALA A 393 5.21 3.25 5.00
CA ALA A 393 5.18 4.70 4.87
C ALA A 393 4.31 5.40 5.93
N SER A 394 3.39 4.67 6.56
CA SER A 394 2.39 5.19 7.50
C SER A 394 2.51 4.56 8.89
N TYR A 395 2.56 5.42 9.91
CA TYR A 395 2.68 5.05 11.31
C TYR A 395 1.63 5.80 12.12
N ILE A 396 1.05 5.15 13.13
CA ILE A 396 0.12 5.81 14.05
C ILE A 396 0.82 6.00 15.39
N VAL A 397 0.81 7.25 15.87
CA VAL A 397 1.34 7.62 17.18
C VAL A 397 0.17 7.86 18.12
N ILE A 398 0.12 7.09 19.20
CA ILE A 398 -0.95 7.15 20.21
C ILE A 398 -0.34 7.73 21.48
N LYS A 399 -0.83 8.89 21.89
CA LYS A 399 -0.56 9.53 23.17
C LYS A 399 -1.74 9.26 24.13
N GLU A 400 -1.59 9.66 25.39
CA GLU A 400 -2.64 9.47 26.41
C GLU A 400 -3.98 10.09 25.98
N ASP A 401 -3.95 11.32 25.47
CA ASP A 401 -5.16 12.09 25.15
C ASP A 401 -5.46 12.21 23.65
N SER A 402 -4.51 11.88 22.78
CA SER A 402 -4.62 12.10 21.33
C SER A 402 -3.97 10.98 20.53
N TYR A 403 -4.24 10.95 19.23
CA TYR A 403 -3.48 10.16 18.27
C TYR A 403 -3.30 11.00 17.00
N PHE A 404 -2.32 10.65 16.18
CA PHE A 404 -2.15 11.21 14.84
C PHE A 404 -1.36 10.23 13.97
N VAL A 405 -1.46 10.42 12.66
CA VAL A 405 -0.70 9.67 11.66
C VAL A 405 0.62 10.40 11.39
N ALA A 406 1.72 9.67 11.38
CA ALA A 406 3.07 10.16 11.09
C ALA A 406 3.61 9.48 9.83
N ASP A 407 4.32 10.25 9.02
CA ASP A 407 5.13 9.71 7.93
C ASP A 407 6.37 8.99 8.46
N GLU A 408 7.04 8.23 7.59
CA GLU A 408 8.26 7.51 7.90
C GLU A 408 9.36 8.44 8.45
N GLN A 409 9.58 9.59 7.82
CA GLN A 409 10.64 10.51 8.23
C GLN A 409 10.44 11.01 9.67
N THR A 410 9.21 11.38 10.03
CA THR A 410 8.83 11.81 11.37
C THR A 410 8.93 10.65 12.36
N TYR A 411 8.48 9.46 11.96
CA TYR A 411 8.59 8.25 12.77
C TYR A 411 10.04 7.92 13.13
N LEU A 412 10.92 7.80 12.13
CA LEU A 412 12.33 7.46 12.33
C LEU A 412 13.05 8.53 13.18
N ALA A 413 12.80 9.81 12.91
CA ALA A 413 13.46 10.90 13.62
C ALA A 413 13.01 11.04 15.08
N ARG A 414 11.71 10.88 15.35
CA ARG A 414 11.13 11.21 16.67
C ARG A 414 10.83 10.01 17.55
N TYR A 415 10.47 8.87 16.98
CA TYR A 415 9.81 7.78 17.71
C TYR A 415 10.50 6.42 17.60
N GLN A 416 11.13 6.08 16.48
CA GLN A 416 11.75 4.76 16.28
C GLN A 416 12.86 4.53 17.31
N ARG A 417 12.68 3.52 18.16
CA ARG A 417 13.71 3.06 19.10
C ARG A 417 13.75 1.56 19.06
N ASP A 418 14.95 1.01 19.10
CA ASP A 418 15.12 -0.42 19.28
C ASP A 418 14.88 -0.77 20.75
N VAL A 419 14.30 -1.93 20.99
CA VAL A 419 14.19 -2.47 22.36
C VAL A 419 15.61 -2.64 22.89
N PRO A 420 15.97 -1.98 24.01
CA PRO A 420 17.32 -2.09 24.55
C PRO A 420 17.65 -3.54 24.89
N PRO A 421 18.84 -4.03 24.52
CA PRO A 421 19.25 -5.39 24.84
C PRO A 421 19.31 -5.57 26.35
N ALA A 422 19.07 -6.80 26.83
CA ALA A 422 19.14 -7.08 28.26
C ALA A 422 20.57 -6.94 28.83
N GLY A 423 21.59 -7.15 27.97
CA GLY A 423 23.00 -7.23 28.35
C GLY A 423 23.34 -8.45 29.20
N GLU A 424 24.63 -8.71 29.37
CA GLU A 424 25.16 -9.80 30.18
C GLU A 424 26.32 -9.32 31.06
N LEU A 425 26.61 -10.06 32.14
CA LEU A 425 27.83 -9.81 32.90
C LEU A 425 29.02 -9.95 31.96
N THR A 426 29.93 -8.99 32.01
CA THR A 426 31.04 -8.91 31.06
C THR A 426 31.92 -10.16 31.12
N ARG A 427 31.97 -10.86 29.99
CA ARG A 427 32.79 -12.07 29.78
C ARG A 427 33.90 -11.88 28.75
N ASP A 428 33.92 -10.76 28.06
CA ASP A 428 34.97 -10.41 27.11
C ASP A 428 36.15 -9.78 27.86
N SER A 429 37.32 -10.42 27.79
CA SER A 429 38.54 -9.95 28.45
C SER A 429 39.06 -8.64 27.87
N ALA A 430 38.88 -8.38 26.58
CA ALA A 430 39.28 -7.12 25.96
C ALA A 430 38.39 -5.96 26.40
N VAL A 431 37.06 -6.18 26.50
CA VAL A 431 36.13 -5.18 27.04
C VAL A 431 36.45 -4.89 28.51
N TRP A 432 36.59 -5.94 29.31
CA TRP A 432 36.94 -5.84 30.72
C TRP A 432 38.22 -5.03 30.94
N GLN A 433 39.29 -5.38 30.23
CA GLN A 433 40.58 -4.72 30.35
C GLN A 433 40.51 -3.26 29.90
N ALA A 434 39.86 -2.98 28.77
CA ALA A 434 39.72 -1.63 28.24
C ALA A 434 38.98 -0.71 29.24
N ILE A 435 37.90 -1.19 29.85
CA ILE A 435 37.14 -0.44 30.86
C ILE A 435 37.99 -0.27 32.13
N CYS A 436 38.65 -1.32 32.62
CA CYS A 436 39.53 -1.26 33.79
C CYS A 436 40.66 -0.23 33.60
N ASP A 437 41.32 -0.21 32.45
CA ASP A 437 42.39 0.74 32.15
C ASP A 437 41.87 2.20 32.15
N LYS A 438 40.67 2.42 31.60
CA LYS A 438 40.01 3.73 31.64
C LYS A 438 39.66 4.15 33.07
N LEU A 439 39.17 3.24 33.89
CA LEU A 439 38.87 3.50 35.30
C LEU A 439 40.14 3.84 36.09
N LYS A 440 41.19 3.03 35.96
CA LYS A 440 42.50 3.27 36.60
C LYS A 440 43.07 4.64 36.23
N ALA A 441 43.03 4.99 34.95
CA ALA A 441 43.47 6.30 34.47
C ALA A 441 42.59 7.46 35.01
N SER A 442 41.26 7.28 35.02
CA SER A 442 40.32 8.32 35.46
C SER A 442 40.43 8.61 36.95
N PHE A 443 40.60 7.58 37.77
CA PHE A 443 40.72 7.69 39.23
C PHE A 443 42.17 7.81 39.72
N LYS A 444 43.16 7.73 38.82
CA LYS A 444 44.61 7.77 39.12
C LYS A 444 45.00 6.74 40.18
N THR A 445 44.58 5.49 39.97
CA THR A 445 44.87 4.35 40.85
C THR A 445 45.54 3.22 40.08
N GLU A 446 46.43 2.47 40.73
CA GLU A 446 47.08 1.29 40.13
C GLU A 446 46.17 0.05 40.18
N GLU A 447 45.35 -0.05 41.23
CA GLU A 447 44.46 -1.19 41.47
C GLU A 447 43.03 -0.74 41.78
N LEU A 448 42.09 -1.56 41.35
CA LEU A 448 40.66 -1.43 41.61
C LEU A 448 40.03 -2.81 41.69
N PHE A 449 38.89 -2.89 42.34
CA PHE A 449 38.10 -4.10 42.47
C PHE A 449 36.75 -3.91 41.79
N ILE A 450 36.44 -4.75 40.80
CA ILE A 450 35.14 -4.75 40.14
C ILE A 450 34.17 -5.63 40.93
N ARG A 451 33.10 -5.00 41.44
CA ARG A 451 32.00 -5.70 42.12
C ARG A 451 30.97 -6.19 41.13
N TYR A 452 30.73 -5.39 40.10
CA TYR A 452 29.75 -5.65 39.06
C TYR A 452 30.17 -4.95 37.78
N MET A 453 30.11 -5.66 36.66
CA MET A 453 30.26 -5.13 35.32
C MET A 453 29.33 -5.89 34.39
N LYS A 454 28.37 -5.16 33.82
CA LYS A 454 27.41 -5.66 32.85
C LYS A 454 27.46 -4.80 31.60
N ASP A 455 27.52 -5.42 30.43
CA ASP A 455 27.60 -4.72 29.15
C ASP A 455 26.69 -5.35 28.09
N ASP A 456 26.44 -4.60 27.02
CA ASP A 456 25.74 -5.07 25.82
C ASP A 456 26.58 -4.87 24.53
N GLY A 457 27.89 -4.66 24.68
CA GLY A 457 28.81 -4.31 23.60
C GLY A 457 28.78 -2.84 23.14
N LYS A 458 27.79 -2.05 23.55
CA LYS A 458 27.69 -0.61 23.28
C LYS A 458 27.79 0.23 24.54
N ASP A 459 27.08 -0.15 25.60
CA ASP A 459 27.07 0.47 26.90
C ASP A 459 27.57 -0.52 27.96
N ALA A 460 28.11 -0.01 29.06
CA ALA A 460 28.51 -0.81 30.21
C ALA A 460 28.23 -0.09 31.53
N PHE A 461 27.68 -0.83 32.50
CA PHE A 461 27.49 -0.36 33.87
C PHE A 461 28.51 -1.02 34.79
N VAL A 462 29.22 -0.21 35.59
CA VAL A 462 30.27 -0.69 36.48
C VAL A 462 30.05 -0.21 37.90
N LEU A 463 30.13 -1.15 38.84
CA LEU A 463 30.35 -0.87 40.26
C LEU A 463 31.75 -1.31 40.64
N LEU A 464 32.52 -0.40 41.23
CA LEU A 464 33.89 -0.66 41.64
C LEU A 464 34.20 -0.14 43.04
N SER A 465 35.29 -0.66 43.61
CA SER A 465 35.92 -0.16 44.83
C SER A 465 37.42 -0.01 44.64
N PHE A 466 38.06 0.74 45.54
CA PHE A 466 39.49 1.00 45.50
C PHE A 466 40.23 0.19 46.56
N LEU A 467 41.52 -0.08 46.32
CA LEU A 467 42.36 -0.80 47.27
C LEU A 467 42.43 -0.11 48.65
N GLU A 468 42.56 1.22 48.67
CA GLU A 468 42.68 2.00 49.91
C GLU A 468 41.37 2.08 50.70
N LYS A 469 40.23 1.96 50.00
CA LYS A 469 38.89 2.05 50.57
C LYS A 469 38.01 0.98 49.95
N PRO A 470 38.23 -0.30 50.30
CA PRO A 470 37.56 -1.41 49.64
C PRO A 470 36.05 -1.41 49.86
N GLN A 471 35.56 -0.71 50.89
CA GLN A 471 34.13 -0.56 51.21
C GLN A 471 33.44 0.61 50.49
N ASP A 472 34.19 1.53 49.88
CA ASP A 472 33.58 2.63 49.11
C ASP A 472 33.19 2.11 47.72
N VAL A 473 31.91 2.26 47.36
CA VAL A 473 31.39 1.85 46.05
C VAL A 473 31.27 3.08 45.14
N GLN A 474 31.83 2.99 43.94
CA GLN A 474 31.64 3.96 42.87
C GLN A 474 30.88 3.34 41.71
N ALA A 475 29.84 4.04 41.26
CA ALA A 475 29.07 3.70 40.07
C ALA A 475 29.54 4.55 38.88
N VAL A 476 29.82 3.88 37.77
CA VAL A 476 30.27 4.51 36.51
C VAL A 476 29.55 3.86 35.34
N ALA A 477 29.00 4.68 34.46
CA ALA A 477 28.44 4.25 33.19
C ALA A 477 29.42 4.57 32.06
N PHE A 478 29.52 3.66 31.10
CA PHE A 478 30.34 3.80 29.90
C PHE A 478 29.48 3.63 28.65
N SER A 479 29.88 4.33 27.60
CA SER A 479 29.41 4.09 26.23
C SER A 479 30.60 3.98 25.28
N LYS A 480 30.42 3.18 24.24
CA LYS A 480 31.38 2.99 23.17
C LYS A 480 31.20 4.06 22.10
N ILE A 481 32.15 4.99 22.00
CA ILE A 481 32.13 6.11 21.05
C ILE A 481 33.38 6.00 20.18
N ASN A 482 33.20 5.90 18.86
CA ASN A 482 34.31 5.67 17.90
C ASN A 482 35.17 4.47 18.29
N ASP A 483 34.53 3.35 18.62
CA ASP A 483 35.14 2.10 19.09
C ASP A 483 35.95 2.17 20.39
N GLN A 484 35.85 3.28 21.13
CA GLN A 484 36.50 3.45 22.43
C GLN A 484 35.48 3.56 23.56
N TRP A 485 35.74 2.83 24.65
CA TRP A 485 34.98 2.96 25.89
C TRP A 485 35.31 4.28 26.57
N LEU A 486 34.29 5.12 26.78
CA LEU A 486 34.39 6.40 27.46
C LEU A 486 33.36 6.48 28.59
N PRO A 487 33.72 7.00 29.76
CA PRO A 487 32.77 7.21 30.85
C PRO A 487 31.78 8.32 30.46
N THR A 488 30.49 8.04 30.56
CA THR A 488 29.40 8.98 30.22
C THR A 488 28.69 9.52 31.46
N ALA A 489 28.65 8.74 32.55
CA ALA A 489 28.13 9.18 33.84
C ALA A 489 28.95 8.61 34.99
N SER A 490 29.07 9.36 36.09
CA SER A 490 29.77 8.91 37.30
C SER A 490 29.21 9.59 38.56
N ASN A 491 29.52 9.05 39.74
CA ASN A 491 29.11 9.60 41.04
C ASN A 491 27.60 9.78 41.21
N PHE A 492 26.78 9.10 40.41
CA PHE A 492 25.33 9.09 40.57
C PHE A 492 24.92 8.06 41.63
N LYS A 493 23.81 8.32 42.31
CA LYS A 493 23.32 7.49 43.43
C LYS A 493 22.10 6.66 43.09
N ASN A 494 21.45 6.93 41.96
CA ASN A 494 20.22 6.31 41.54
C ASN A 494 20.01 6.50 40.03
N ILE A 495 18.97 5.84 39.50
CA ILE A 495 18.58 5.94 38.09
C ILE A 495 18.30 7.39 37.68
N GLN A 496 17.68 8.23 38.52
CA GLN A 496 17.38 9.62 38.16
C GLN A 496 18.65 10.45 37.90
N GLU A 497 19.65 10.32 38.77
CA GLU A 497 20.94 11.00 38.63
C GLU A 497 21.73 10.47 37.43
N LEU A 498 21.65 9.15 37.14
CA LEU A 498 22.23 8.55 35.95
C LEU A 498 21.61 9.14 34.67
N GLN A 499 20.29 9.14 34.56
CA GLN A 499 19.59 9.64 33.37
C GLN A 499 19.72 11.15 33.17
N ALA A 500 19.99 11.91 34.24
CA ALA A 500 20.31 13.33 34.13
C ALA A 500 21.69 13.58 33.49
N GLN A 501 22.63 12.66 33.66
CA GLN A 501 23.97 12.72 33.05
C GLN A 501 23.98 12.06 31.66
N ASP A 502 23.34 10.90 31.52
CA ASP A 502 23.24 10.12 30.28
C ASP A 502 21.84 9.53 30.13
N ALA A 503 20.98 10.26 29.44
CA ALA A 503 19.59 9.86 29.19
C ALA A 503 19.44 8.71 28.19
N ALA A 504 20.48 8.41 27.40
CA ALA A 504 20.46 7.38 26.37
C ALA A 504 20.98 6.03 26.85
N PHE A 505 21.59 5.99 28.04
CA PHE A 505 22.17 4.79 28.62
C PHE A 505 21.16 3.63 28.73
N ASN A 506 21.60 2.42 28.38
CA ASN A 506 20.79 1.22 28.54
C ASN A 506 20.59 0.82 30.01
N LEU A 507 19.42 1.16 30.56
CA LEU A 507 19.07 0.84 31.96
C LEU A 507 18.98 -0.67 32.27
N ASN A 508 18.90 -1.56 31.29
CA ASN A 508 18.94 -3.01 31.56
C ASN A 508 20.30 -3.46 32.14
N LEU A 509 21.35 -2.65 31.96
CA LEU A 509 22.68 -2.91 32.52
C LEU A 509 22.78 -2.49 33.99
N TYR A 510 21.83 -1.70 34.47
CA TYR A 510 21.83 -1.13 35.81
C TYR A 510 21.58 -2.18 36.90
N THR A 511 22.19 -1.98 38.06
CA THR A 511 21.81 -2.67 39.30
C THR A 511 21.57 -1.65 40.40
N ASP A 512 20.51 -1.83 41.19
CA ASP A 512 20.20 -0.99 42.35
C ASP A 512 20.88 -1.49 43.64
N SER A 513 21.73 -2.52 43.55
CA SER A 513 22.35 -3.17 44.72
C SER A 513 23.24 -2.25 45.57
N TYR A 514 23.66 -1.11 45.02
CA TYR A 514 24.41 -0.05 45.67
C TYR A 514 23.54 1.14 46.13
N GLU A 515 22.29 1.23 45.66
CA GLU A 515 21.29 2.14 46.23
C GLU A 515 20.97 1.63 47.64
N ASP A 516 20.95 2.52 48.63
CA ASP A 516 20.71 2.26 50.06
C ASP A 516 19.87 0.98 50.34
N PRO A 517 20.41 -0.05 51.05
CA PRO A 517 21.32 0.05 52.19
C PRO A 517 22.81 0.07 51.84
N LYS A 518 23.50 1.05 52.44
CA LYS A 518 24.96 1.17 52.49
C LYS A 518 25.61 -0.06 53.13
N LEU A 519 26.80 -0.41 52.65
CA LEU A 519 27.66 -1.40 53.30
C LEU A 519 27.90 -1.02 54.76
N ILE A 520 27.92 -2.02 55.64
CA ILE A 520 28.26 -1.82 57.04
C ILE A 520 29.77 -1.59 57.10
N TYR A 521 30.16 -0.45 57.65
CA TYR A 521 31.56 -0.06 57.69
C TYR A 521 32.33 -0.91 58.72
N ILE A 522 33.31 -1.68 58.24
CA ILE A 522 34.33 -2.35 59.04
C ILE A 522 35.43 -1.32 59.35
N ASP A 523 35.59 -0.97 60.62
CA ASP A 523 36.69 -0.12 61.10
C ASP A 523 37.97 -0.94 61.37
N ALA A 524 39.01 -0.28 61.87
CA ALA A 524 40.32 -0.91 62.09
C ALA A 524 40.25 -2.01 63.16
N ASP A 525 39.51 -1.78 64.25
CA ASP A 525 39.39 -2.74 65.36
C ASP A 525 38.59 -3.98 64.91
N ALA A 526 37.51 -3.79 64.14
CA ALA A 526 36.76 -4.88 63.56
C ALA A 526 37.59 -5.68 62.54
N LEU A 527 38.44 -5.01 61.76
CA LEU A 527 39.35 -5.68 60.83
C LEU A 527 40.41 -6.50 61.55
N GLU A 528 41.00 -5.99 62.64
CA GLU A 528 41.95 -6.73 63.48
C GLU A 528 41.30 -8.00 64.04
N ASN A 529 40.08 -7.91 64.56
CA ASN A 529 39.33 -9.08 65.04
C ASN A 529 39.08 -10.11 63.92
N ILE A 530 38.77 -9.65 62.69
CA ILE A 530 38.60 -10.54 61.53
C ILE A 530 39.92 -11.25 61.20
N GLU A 531 41.05 -10.56 61.25
CA GLU A 531 42.37 -11.11 60.99
C GLU A 531 42.79 -12.15 62.04
N GLU A 532 42.51 -11.89 63.32
CA GLU A 532 42.75 -12.83 64.42
C GLU A 532 41.94 -14.11 64.24
N GLU A 533 40.65 -14.02 63.91
CA GLU A 533 39.79 -15.18 63.68
C GLU A 533 40.20 -15.98 62.45
N LEU A 534 40.59 -15.31 61.34
CA LEU A 534 41.11 -16.00 60.17
C LEU A 534 42.42 -16.73 60.49
N SER A 535 43.28 -16.14 61.31
CA SER A 535 44.53 -16.75 61.77
C SER A 535 44.28 -17.95 62.69
N TYR A 536 43.37 -17.82 63.67
CA TYR A 536 42.97 -18.91 64.55
C TYR A 536 42.36 -20.10 63.78
N ALA A 537 41.58 -19.81 62.72
CA ALA A 537 41.01 -20.82 61.83
C ALA A 537 42.02 -21.42 60.83
N GLY A 538 43.27 -20.97 60.82
CA GLY A 538 44.30 -21.40 59.87
C GLY A 538 44.01 -20.99 58.41
N LYS A 539 43.30 -19.87 58.23
CA LYS A 539 42.89 -19.31 56.92
C LYS A 539 43.63 -18.03 56.55
N LEU A 540 44.44 -17.47 57.45
CA LEU A 540 45.34 -16.34 57.17
C LEU A 540 46.81 -16.80 57.32
N PRO A 541 47.50 -17.14 56.22
CA PRO A 541 48.91 -17.50 56.26
C PRO A 541 49.82 -16.34 56.69
N ALA A 542 50.99 -16.65 57.25
CA ALA A 542 51.97 -15.62 57.62
C ALA A 542 52.42 -14.81 56.39
N GLY A 543 52.36 -13.47 56.50
CA GLY A 543 52.71 -12.55 55.41
C GLY A 543 51.60 -12.29 54.40
N VAL A 544 50.46 -12.96 54.53
CA VAL A 544 49.23 -12.69 53.76
C VAL A 544 48.34 -11.76 54.58
N LYS A 545 47.69 -10.79 53.92
CA LYS A 545 46.77 -9.85 54.55
C LYS A 545 45.47 -9.70 53.76
N PRO A 546 44.35 -9.30 54.39
CA PRO A 546 43.17 -8.85 53.66
C PRO A 546 43.51 -7.65 52.78
N VAL A 547 43.11 -7.71 51.50
CA VAL A 547 43.26 -6.62 50.52
C VAL A 547 41.91 -6.06 50.06
N TYR A 548 40.84 -6.84 50.22
CA TYR A 548 39.47 -6.37 50.03
C TYR A 548 38.57 -6.97 51.09
N TYR A 549 37.62 -6.18 51.56
CA TYR A 549 36.59 -6.61 52.49
C TYR A 549 35.33 -5.78 52.30
N SER A 550 34.18 -6.43 52.49
CA SER A 550 32.86 -5.81 52.36
C SER A 550 31.86 -6.49 53.27
N TYR A 551 31.03 -5.73 53.97
CA TYR A 551 30.07 -6.25 54.94
C TYR A 551 28.65 -5.75 54.66
N LYS A 552 27.69 -6.68 54.55
CA LYS A 552 26.26 -6.40 54.47
C LYS A 552 25.46 -7.50 55.13
N ASP A 553 24.35 -7.10 55.77
CA ASP A 553 23.47 -7.98 56.55
C ASP A 553 24.25 -8.78 57.61
N LYS A 554 24.45 -10.07 57.38
CA LYS A 554 25.22 -10.98 58.25
C LYS A 554 26.47 -11.54 57.58
N TYR A 555 26.87 -10.98 56.45
CA TYR A 555 27.87 -11.56 55.54
C TYR A 555 29.05 -10.60 55.35
N ILE A 556 30.23 -11.04 55.74
CA ILE A 556 31.49 -10.35 55.50
C ILE A 556 32.24 -11.13 54.43
N TYR A 557 32.47 -10.51 53.28
CA TYR A 557 33.27 -11.11 52.22
C TYR A 557 34.67 -10.50 52.24
N LEU A 558 35.69 -11.34 52.07
CA LEU A 558 37.11 -11.00 52.16
C LEU A 558 37.89 -11.60 50.99
N LYS A 559 38.88 -10.85 50.50
CA LYS A 559 39.94 -11.33 49.60
C LYS A 559 41.29 -11.06 50.24
N LEU A 560 42.14 -12.07 50.23
CA LEU A 560 43.50 -12.01 50.73
C LEU A 560 44.49 -11.66 49.62
N SER A 561 45.68 -11.17 50.00
CA SER A 561 46.75 -10.78 49.08
C SER A 561 47.32 -11.93 48.25
N ASP A 562 47.10 -13.18 48.67
CA ASP A 562 47.46 -14.38 47.91
C ASP A 562 46.36 -14.84 46.93
N GLY A 563 45.24 -14.10 46.87
CA GLY A 563 44.09 -14.38 46.03
C GLY A 563 43.02 -15.26 46.67
N ALA A 564 43.22 -15.80 47.87
CA ALA A 564 42.21 -16.59 48.56
C ALA A 564 40.99 -15.73 48.95
N GLU A 565 39.79 -16.26 48.74
CA GLU A 565 38.54 -15.55 48.98
C GLU A 565 37.63 -16.32 49.95
N TYR A 566 37.10 -15.59 50.93
CA TYR A 566 36.32 -16.13 52.03
C TYR A 566 35.03 -15.34 52.25
N LEU A 567 34.01 -16.04 52.72
CA LEU A 567 32.79 -15.46 53.26
C LEU A 567 32.69 -15.85 54.74
N MET A 568 32.63 -14.86 55.61
CA MET A 568 32.34 -15.03 57.02
C MET A 568 30.89 -14.67 57.31
N THR A 569 30.25 -15.41 58.22
CA THR A 569 28.91 -15.09 58.72
C THR A 569 28.96 -14.54 60.14
N THR A 570 28.08 -13.59 60.46
CA THR A 570 27.96 -13.01 61.80
C THR A 570 26.66 -13.47 62.49
N TYR A 571 26.71 -13.72 63.80
CA TYR A 571 25.54 -13.99 64.65
C TYR A 571 25.58 -13.10 65.90
N HIS A 572 24.54 -12.30 66.14
CA HIS A 572 24.50 -11.30 67.22
C HIS A 572 25.77 -10.42 67.33
N GLN A 573 26.33 -10.00 66.18
CA GLN A 573 27.57 -9.21 66.06
C GLN A 573 28.88 -9.97 66.36
N TYR A 574 28.84 -11.29 66.54
CA TYR A 574 30.03 -12.14 66.65
C TYR A 574 30.30 -12.89 65.34
N LEU A 575 31.57 -13.16 65.04
CA LEU A 575 31.97 -14.03 63.93
C LEU A 575 31.56 -15.49 64.25
N ASP A 576 30.89 -16.15 63.30
CA ASP A 576 30.31 -17.50 63.49
C ASP A 576 31.06 -18.56 62.66
N LYS A 577 31.02 -18.43 61.32
CA LYS A 577 31.60 -19.42 60.40
C LYS A 577 32.32 -18.78 59.24
N ILE A 578 33.32 -19.49 58.73
CA ILE A 578 34.15 -19.09 57.58
C ILE A 578 33.98 -20.13 56.47
N TYR A 579 33.62 -19.66 55.29
CA TYR A 579 33.43 -20.46 54.08
C TYR A 579 34.40 -20.00 53.01
N THR A 580 34.91 -20.92 52.19
CA THR A 580 35.56 -20.54 50.92
C THR A 580 34.52 -19.94 49.98
N ARG A 581 34.94 -19.12 49.00
CA ARG A 581 34.03 -18.58 47.96
C ARG A 581 33.17 -19.67 47.33
N GLU A 582 33.75 -20.78 46.90
CA GLU A 582 33.02 -21.90 46.27
C GLU A 582 31.94 -22.49 47.18
N ALA A 583 32.28 -22.75 48.45
CA ALA A 583 31.33 -23.27 49.43
C ALA A 583 30.22 -22.25 49.74
N ALA A 584 30.58 -20.97 49.84
CA ALA A 584 29.66 -19.87 50.08
C ALA A 584 28.66 -19.70 48.93
N MET A 585 29.13 -19.72 47.67
CA MET A 585 28.26 -19.64 46.50
C MET A 585 27.30 -20.83 46.42
N THR A 586 27.76 -22.03 46.79
CA THR A 586 26.92 -23.24 46.83
C THR A 586 25.84 -23.16 47.91
N LEU A 587 26.17 -22.65 49.10
CA LEU A 587 25.27 -22.63 50.25
C LEU A 587 24.33 -21.41 50.29
N PHE A 588 24.80 -20.27 49.78
CA PHE A 588 24.14 -18.98 49.99
C PHE A 588 24.00 -18.16 48.70
N GLY A 589 24.43 -18.65 47.54
CA GLY A 589 24.54 -17.86 46.30
C GLY A 589 23.33 -16.99 45.96
N GLU A 590 22.11 -17.52 46.12
CA GLU A 590 20.86 -16.78 45.84
C GLU A 590 20.51 -15.72 46.90
N MET A 591 21.02 -15.85 48.13
CA MET A 591 20.74 -14.97 49.26
C MET A 591 21.87 -13.98 49.53
N LEU A 592 23.03 -14.14 48.89
CA LEU A 592 24.17 -13.25 49.09
C LEU A 592 23.90 -11.88 48.49
N PRO A 593 24.13 -10.78 49.23
CA PRO A 593 24.06 -9.45 48.65
C PRO A 593 25.08 -9.31 47.53
N GLN A 594 24.64 -9.20 46.27
CA GLN A 594 25.58 -9.14 45.13
C GLN A 594 26.64 -8.07 45.29
N ILE A 595 26.27 -6.94 45.91
CA ILE A 595 27.17 -5.81 46.11
C ILE A 595 28.42 -6.15 46.93
N ILE A 596 28.40 -7.16 47.84
CA ILE A 596 29.60 -7.47 48.65
C ILE A 596 30.65 -8.30 47.92
N LEU A 597 30.26 -8.98 46.84
CA LEU A 597 31.12 -9.90 46.10
C LEU A 597 31.96 -9.17 45.06
N LEU A 598 33.07 -9.81 44.67
CA LEU A 598 33.84 -9.42 43.49
C LEU A 598 33.44 -10.26 42.29
N GLN A 599 33.22 -9.59 41.17
CA GLN A 599 33.06 -10.26 39.89
C GLN A 599 34.42 -10.82 39.46
N GLU A 600 34.44 -12.11 39.11
CA GLU A 600 35.63 -12.74 38.56
C GLU A 600 35.96 -12.12 37.20
N PRO A 601 37.22 -11.72 36.96
CA PRO A 601 37.63 -11.25 35.65
C PRO A 601 37.49 -12.41 34.64
N PRO A 602 37.00 -12.14 33.42
CA PRO A 602 36.93 -13.16 32.39
C PRO A 602 38.32 -13.72 32.06
N MET A 603 38.40 -15.06 31.95
CA MET A 603 39.63 -15.72 31.52
C MET A 603 39.94 -15.32 30.08
N GLU A 604 41.18 -14.92 29.81
CA GLU A 604 41.64 -14.75 28.42
C GLU A 604 41.41 -16.07 27.67
N ALA A 605 40.65 -16.01 26.58
CA ALA A 605 40.57 -17.13 25.66
C ALA A 605 42.00 -17.39 25.17
N ALA A 606 42.58 -18.53 25.55
CA ALA A 606 43.87 -18.95 25.04
C ALA A 606 43.77 -18.97 23.51
N VAL A 607 44.46 -18.03 22.87
CA VAL A 607 44.65 -18.02 21.42
C VAL A 607 45.34 -19.35 21.09
N PRO A 608 44.75 -20.23 20.26
CA PRO A 608 45.46 -21.40 19.80
C PRO A 608 46.69 -20.89 19.04
N ASP A 609 47.88 -21.26 19.50
CA ASP A 609 49.15 -20.99 18.82
C ASP A 609 48.99 -21.26 17.32
N GLN A 610 48.97 -20.19 16.53
CA GLN A 610 49.23 -20.32 15.11
C GLN A 610 50.71 -20.71 15.00
N PRO A 611 51.06 -21.82 14.33
CA PRO A 611 52.45 -22.19 14.20
C PRO A 611 53.18 -21.13 13.38
N ASP A 612 54.28 -20.65 13.94
CA ASP A 612 55.18 -19.66 13.37
C ASP A 612 55.42 -19.89 11.88
N LYS A 613 54.92 -18.96 11.07
CA LYS A 613 55.49 -18.66 9.76
C LYS A 613 56.62 -17.66 9.99
N GLU A 614 57.85 -18.18 9.95
CA GLU A 614 58.92 -17.74 9.03
C GLU A 614 60.31 -17.97 9.63
N SER A 615 61.14 -18.72 8.90
CA SER A 615 62.45 -18.23 8.49
C SER A 615 63.00 -19.15 7.42
N GLY A 616 62.89 -18.71 6.18
CA GLY A 616 63.77 -19.18 5.13
C GLY A 616 65.17 -18.63 5.39
N GLU A 617 66.16 -19.51 5.44
CA GLU A 617 67.52 -19.13 5.06
C GLU A 617 68.16 -20.21 4.18
N SER A 618 68.55 -19.73 3.01
CA SER A 618 69.27 -20.42 1.96
C SER A 618 70.71 -20.72 2.39
N SER A 619 71.20 -21.95 2.18
CA SER A 619 72.59 -22.14 1.74
C SER A 619 72.82 -23.50 1.06
N LYS A 620 73.74 -23.44 0.10
CA LYS A 620 74.06 -24.38 -0.98
C LYS A 620 74.90 -25.60 -0.56
N GLN A 621 74.76 -26.66 -1.38
CA GLN A 621 75.78 -27.59 -1.91
C GLN A 621 76.65 -28.43 -0.95
N SER A 622 76.55 -29.77 -1.06
CA SER A 622 77.56 -30.63 -1.75
C SER A 622 77.41 -32.12 -1.38
N LYS A 623 76.88 -32.93 -2.31
CA LYS A 623 77.46 -34.14 -2.95
C LYS A 623 76.37 -35.08 -3.45
#